data_AF-A0A963QLE2-F1
#
_entry.id   AF-A0A963QLE2-F1
#
_cell.length_a   1.000
_cell.length_b   1.000
_cell.length_c   1.000
_cell.angle_alpha   90.00
_cell.angle_beta   90.00
_cell.angle_gamma   90.00
#
_symmetry.space_group_name_H-M   'P 1'
#
loop_
_entity.id
_entity.type
_entity.pdbx_description
1 polymer ?
#
loop_
_entity_poly.entity_id
_entity_poly.type
_entity_poly.pdbx_seq_one_letter_code
_entity_poly.pdbx_strand_id
1 'polypeptide(L)'
;MDRTVLYHGGGFTVTPSMLRTRFKSYDLDEIQFVAVQRGLLLFALVPAVAGILFVMRFFRYLYFFTEVVPLVVICAAAIYAATQVGTLRVRSFALNDEEESNSFGLMRDLVPVRAAVEKAIMARKGKGA
;
A
#
# COMPACT_ATOMS: atom_id res chain seq x y z
N MET A 1 -31.97 -4.56 -1.13
CA MET A 1 -31.40 -4.19 -2.44
C MET A 1 -30.89 -2.77 -2.34
N ASP A 2 -29.60 -2.59 -2.04
CA ASP A 2 -28.94 -1.28 -2.22
C ASP A 2 -27.46 -1.55 -2.54
N ARG A 3 -27.18 -1.70 -3.84
CA ARG A 3 -25.85 -2.05 -4.38
C ARG A 3 -25.07 -0.77 -4.67
N THR A 4 -24.93 0.12 -3.69
CA THR A 4 -24.09 1.32 -3.84
C THR A 4 -22.63 0.91 -3.67
N VAL A 5 -21.98 0.56 -4.77
CA VAL A 5 -20.54 0.28 -4.80
C VAL A 5 -19.82 1.56 -4.35
N LEU A 6 -19.18 1.51 -3.18
CA LEU A 6 -18.50 2.65 -2.58
C LEU A 6 -17.16 2.94 -3.25
N TYR A 7 -16.51 1.90 -3.78
CA TYR A 7 -15.28 2.01 -4.54
C TYR A 7 -15.02 0.77 -5.40
N HIS A 8 -14.53 0.94 -6.62
CA HIS A 8 -14.06 -0.13 -7.49
C HIS A 8 -12.79 0.31 -8.24
N GLY A 9 -11.67 -0.37 -8.02
CA GLY A 9 -10.39 -0.02 -8.62
C GLY A 9 -9.20 -0.83 -8.08
N GLY A 10 -8.17 -1.05 -8.90
CA GLY A 10 -6.91 -1.67 -8.46
C GLY A 10 -7.00 -3.13 -8.01
N GLY A 11 -8.08 -3.85 -8.35
CA GLY A 11 -8.37 -5.20 -7.82
C GLY A 11 -9.10 -5.20 -6.47
N PHE A 12 -9.58 -4.04 -6.03
CA PHE A 12 -10.39 -3.87 -4.83
C PHE A 12 -11.81 -3.44 -5.18
N THR A 13 -12.80 -4.03 -4.52
CA THR A 13 -14.21 -3.62 -4.58
C THR A 13 -14.74 -3.47 -3.18
N VAL A 14 -15.22 -2.27 -2.84
CA VAL A 14 -15.80 -1.96 -1.54
C VAL A 14 -17.30 -1.77 -1.73
N THR A 15 -18.08 -2.60 -1.05
CA THR A 15 -19.54 -2.56 -0.97
C THR A 15 -19.92 -2.31 0.49
N PRO A 16 -21.09 -1.74 0.82
CA PRO A 16 -21.46 -1.44 2.21
C PRO A 16 -21.42 -2.65 3.15
N SER A 17 -21.55 -3.85 2.59
CA SER A 17 -21.49 -5.11 3.32
C SER A 17 -20.21 -5.91 3.07
N MET A 18 -19.37 -5.59 2.08
CA MET A 18 -18.26 -6.49 1.71
C MET A 18 -17.04 -5.77 1.15
N LEU A 19 -15.85 -6.17 1.60
CA LEU A 19 -14.55 -5.80 1.03
C LEU A 19 -14.01 -6.96 0.21
N ARG A 20 -14.01 -6.82 -1.11
CA ARG A 20 -13.37 -7.77 -2.01
C ARG A 20 -11.99 -7.27 -2.41
N THR A 21 -10.97 -8.04 -2.08
CA THR A 21 -9.60 -7.87 -2.58
C THR A 21 -9.39 -8.79 -3.79
N ARG A 22 -8.25 -8.66 -4.48
CA ARG A 22 -7.91 -9.49 -5.65
C ARG A 22 -7.90 -11.00 -5.34
N PHE A 23 -7.58 -11.37 -4.10
CA PHE A 23 -7.40 -12.76 -3.70
C PHE A 23 -8.46 -13.27 -2.72
N LYS A 24 -9.12 -12.38 -1.97
CA LYS A 24 -10.05 -12.78 -0.90
C LYS A 24 -11.16 -11.76 -0.66
N SER A 25 -12.33 -12.24 -0.28
CA SER A 25 -13.51 -11.42 0.01
C SER A 25 -13.86 -11.50 1.49
N TYR A 26 -14.06 -10.35 2.12
CA TYR A 26 -14.30 -10.18 3.55
C TYR A 26 -15.65 -9.50 3.78
N ASP A 27 -16.40 -9.98 4.77
CA ASP A 27 -17.60 -9.29 5.22
C ASP A 27 -17.19 -8.03 6.02
N LEU A 28 -17.79 -6.89 5.69
CA LEU A 28 -17.43 -5.60 6.32
C LEU A 28 -17.85 -5.54 7.79
N ASP A 29 -18.81 -6.37 8.19
CA ASP A 29 -19.36 -6.42 9.54
C ASP A 29 -18.33 -6.84 10.60
N GLU A 30 -17.23 -7.47 10.18
CA GLU A 30 -16.18 -8.03 11.06
C GLU A 30 -14.86 -7.22 11.03
N ILE A 31 -14.76 -6.21 10.17
CA ILE A 31 -13.55 -5.42 9.97
C ILE A 31 -13.51 -4.24 10.97
N GLN A 32 -12.62 -4.29 11.97
CA GLN A 32 -12.44 -3.20 12.93
C GLN A 32 -11.47 -2.13 12.45
N PHE A 33 -10.41 -2.51 11.74
CA PHE A 33 -9.33 -1.60 11.39
C PHE A 33 -8.66 -1.96 10.06
N VAL A 34 -8.39 -0.93 9.25
CA VAL A 34 -7.64 -1.03 7.99
C VAL A 34 -6.43 -0.11 8.08
N ALA A 35 -5.24 -0.72 8.01
CA ALA A 35 -3.98 0.01 7.98
C ALA A 35 -3.37 -0.04 6.58
N VAL A 36 -2.75 1.05 6.14
CA VAL A 36 -2.00 1.10 4.89
C VAL A 36 -0.53 1.31 5.25
N GLN A 37 0.34 0.38 4.83
CA GLN A 37 1.77 0.40 5.15
C GLN A 37 2.63 0.44 3.88
N ARG A 38 3.74 1.17 3.93
CA ARG A 38 4.72 1.26 2.84
C ARG A 38 5.88 0.29 3.10
N GLY A 39 5.62 -1.02 3.00
CA GLY A 39 6.62 -2.05 3.33
C GLY A 39 7.85 -2.03 2.40
N LEU A 40 7.67 -1.71 1.12
CA LEU A 40 8.74 -1.75 0.11
C LEU A 40 9.71 -0.57 0.21
N LEU A 41 9.33 0.52 0.88
CA LEU A 41 10.16 1.72 0.97
C LEU A 41 11.46 1.45 1.73
N LEU A 42 11.39 0.73 2.86
CA LEU A 42 12.59 0.37 3.63
C LEU A 42 13.53 -0.55 2.83
N PHE A 43 12.97 -1.51 2.09
CA PHE A 43 13.74 -2.41 1.24
C PHE A 43 14.42 -1.70 0.06
N ALA A 44 13.80 -0.66 -0.50
CA ALA A 44 14.39 0.12 -1.58
C ALA A 44 15.36 1.20 -1.08
N LEU A 45 15.11 1.76 0.12
CA LEU A 45 15.91 2.83 0.69
C LEU A 45 17.34 2.36 1.02
N VAL A 46 17.49 1.20 1.65
CA VAL A 46 18.80 0.65 2.03
C VAL A 46 19.75 0.50 0.83
N PRO A 47 19.40 -0.21 -0.26
CA PRO A 47 20.28 -0.34 -1.42
C PRO A 47 20.46 0.99 -2.15
N ALA A 48 19.46 1.87 -2.19
CA ALA A 48 19.60 3.19 -2.82
C ALA A 48 20.60 4.08 -2.07
N VAL A 49 20.54 4.12 -0.74
CA VAL A 49 21.51 4.84 0.09
C VAL A 49 22.90 4.24 -0.07
N ALA A 50 23.03 2.91 -0.08
CA ALA A 50 24.30 2.25 -0.33
C ALA A 50 24.88 2.60 -1.71
N GLY A 51 24.06 2.64 -2.75
CA GLY A 51 24.45 3.05 -4.10
C GLY A 51 24.92 4.50 -4.16
N ILE A 52 24.23 5.42 -3.47
CA ILE A 52 24.65 6.83 -3.39
C ILE A 52 25.98 6.95 -2.63
N LEU A 53 26.15 6.27 -1.50
CA LEU A 53 27.41 6.25 -0.75
C LEU A 53 28.55 5.67 -1.59
N PHE A 54 28.29 4.62 -2.37
CA PHE A 54 29.25 4.04 -3.30
C PHE A 54 29.69 5.07 -4.36
N VAL A 55 28.73 5.74 -5.00
CA VAL A 55 29.02 6.81 -5.98
C VAL A 55 29.84 7.91 -5.34
N MET A 56 29.50 8.38 -4.13
CA MET A 56 30.27 9.41 -3.44
C MET A 56 31.69 8.94 -3.11
N ARG A 57 31.86 7.69 -2.67
CA ARG A 57 33.16 7.13 -2.29
C ARG A 57 34.09 6.94 -3.48
N PHE A 58 33.55 6.54 -4.62
CA PHE A 58 34.29 6.21 -5.83
C PHE A 58 34.13 7.24 -6.94
N PHE A 59 33.56 8.43 -6.66
CA PHE A 59 33.24 9.46 -7.67
C PHE A 59 34.43 9.81 -8.56
N ARG A 60 35.64 9.84 -8.00
CA ARG A 60 36.87 10.15 -8.73
C ARG A 60 37.30 9.06 -9.73
N TYR A 61 36.80 7.84 -9.56
CA TYR A 61 37.07 6.68 -10.42
C TYR A 61 35.92 6.37 -11.37
N LEU A 62 34.79 7.07 -11.25
CA LEU A 62 33.59 6.86 -12.04
C LEU A 62 33.50 7.89 -13.17
N TYR A 63 33.07 7.44 -14.34
CA TYR A 63 32.75 8.33 -15.45
C TYR A 63 31.42 9.04 -15.18
N PHE A 64 31.47 10.37 -15.10
CA PHE A 64 30.33 11.19 -14.66
C PHE A 64 29.05 10.92 -15.46
N PHE A 65 29.13 10.98 -16.79
CA PHE A 65 27.93 10.87 -17.64
C PHE A 65 27.41 9.44 -17.82
N THR A 66 28.29 8.44 -17.79
CA THR A 66 27.92 7.05 -18.12
C THR A 66 27.73 6.16 -16.91
N GLU A 67 28.25 6.57 -15.74
CA GLU A 67 28.17 5.75 -14.52
C GLU A 67 27.49 6.53 -13.40
N VAL A 68 27.94 7.73 -13.08
CA VAL A 68 27.36 8.50 -11.96
C VAL A 68 25.90 8.86 -12.24
N VAL A 69 25.62 9.50 -13.37
CA VAL A 69 24.25 9.91 -13.76
C VAL A 69 23.27 8.74 -13.76
N PRO A 70 23.50 7.63 -14.49
CA PRO A 70 22.54 6.52 -14.50
C PRO A 70 22.38 5.86 -13.13
N LEU A 71 23.44 5.72 -12.33
CA LEU A 71 23.35 5.09 -11.01
C LEU A 71 22.49 5.94 -10.06
N VAL A 72 22.67 7.26 -10.06
CA VAL A 72 21.82 8.19 -9.30
C VAL A 72 20.38 8.14 -9.80
N VAL A 73 20.15 8.16 -11.11
CA VAL A 73 18.80 8.10 -11.71
C VAL A 73 18.10 6.78 -11.35
N ILE A 74 18.81 5.65 -11.40
CA ILE A 74 18.26 4.33 -11.04
C ILE A 74 17.90 4.30 -9.55
N CYS A 75 18.77 4.79 -8.66
CA CYS A 75 18.46 4.86 -7.23
C CYS A 75 17.23 5.74 -6.96
N ALA A 76 17.15 6.92 -7.59
CA ALA A 76 16.01 7.82 -7.46
C ALA A 76 14.71 7.18 -7.99
N ALA A 77 14.77 6.52 -9.16
CA ALA A 77 13.64 5.82 -9.75
C ALA A 77 13.18 4.65 -8.88
N ALA A 78 14.10 3.89 -8.28
CA ALA A 78 13.78 2.79 -7.38
C ALA A 78 13.08 3.28 -6.10
N ILE A 79 13.57 4.37 -5.49
CA ILE A 79 12.91 5.01 -4.35
C ILE A 79 11.51 5.48 -4.75
N TYR A 80 11.39 6.16 -5.89
CA TYR A 80 10.11 6.64 -6.39
C TYR A 80 9.12 5.49 -6.59
N ALA A 81 9.52 4.41 -7.27
CA ALA A 81 8.70 3.23 -7.47
C ALA A 81 8.27 2.60 -6.14
N ALA A 82 9.18 2.51 -5.16
CA ALA A 82 8.88 1.97 -3.84
C ALA A 82 7.88 2.82 -3.04
N THR A 83 7.77 4.13 -3.32
CA THR A 83 6.73 4.99 -2.71
C THR A 83 5.34 4.76 -3.30
N GLN A 84 5.26 4.23 -4.51
CA GLN A 84 4.00 3.98 -5.22
C GLN A 84 3.34 2.67 -4.82
N VAL A 85 4.10 1.71 -4.27
CA VAL A 85 3.58 0.39 -3.90
C VAL A 85 3.42 0.29 -2.39
N GLY A 86 2.24 -0.16 -1.96
CA GLY A 86 1.86 -0.32 -0.58
C GLY A 86 1.26 -1.68 -0.28
N THR A 87 1.08 -1.93 1.00
CA THR A 87 0.25 -3.02 1.52
C THR A 87 -0.92 -2.45 2.28
N LEU A 88 -2.09 -3.05 2.10
CA LEU A 88 -3.27 -2.83 2.89
C LEU A 88 -3.45 -4.04 3.81
N ARG A 89 -3.33 -3.78 5.11
CA ARG A 89 -3.47 -4.77 6.18
C ARG A 89 -4.86 -4.63 6.78
N VAL A 90 -5.66 -5.69 6.67
CA VAL A 90 -7.01 -5.76 7.24
C VAL A 90 -6.94 -6.67 8.46
N ARG A 91 -7.45 -6.21 9.60
CA ARG A 91 -7.71 -7.08 10.76
C ARG A 91 -9.22 -7.28 10.90
N SER A 92 -9.65 -8.54 10.75
CA SER A 92 -11.03 -9.00 11.02
C SER A 92 -11.06 -9.76 12.34
N PHE A 93 -12.15 -9.65 13.10
CA PHE A 93 -12.31 -10.27 14.43
C PHE A 93 -12.88 -11.69 14.40
N ALA A 94 -13.33 -12.19 13.24
CA ALA A 94 -14.29 -13.29 13.23
C ALA A 94 -13.75 -14.71 13.09
N LEU A 95 -12.50 -14.90 12.70
CA LEU A 95 -11.86 -16.21 12.76
C LEU A 95 -10.45 -15.99 13.30
N ASN A 96 -10.16 -16.61 14.45
CA ASN A 96 -8.86 -16.84 15.07
C ASN A 96 -7.70 -15.95 14.59
N ASP A 97 -7.16 -15.14 15.50
CA ASP A 97 -5.94 -14.30 15.57
C ASP A 97 -4.78 -14.41 14.52
N GLU A 98 -4.82 -15.29 13.52
CA GLU A 98 -3.72 -15.64 12.63
C GLU A 98 -3.89 -15.20 11.16
N GLU A 99 -5.08 -14.85 10.67
CA GLU A 99 -5.22 -14.43 9.25
C GLU A 99 -5.09 -12.91 9.05
N GLU A 100 -3.90 -12.38 9.30
CA GLU A 100 -3.51 -11.06 8.78
C GLU A 100 -3.32 -11.11 7.26
N SER A 101 -4.36 -10.72 6.53
CA SER A 101 -4.29 -10.64 5.07
C SER A 101 -3.63 -9.34 4.63
N ASN A 102 -2.41 -9.47 4.12
CA ASN A 102 -1.68 -8.38 3.47
C ASN A 102 -2.00 -8.37 1.98
N SER A 103 -2.78 -7.39 1.53
CA SER A 103 -3.05 -7.17 0.11
C SER A 103 -2.11 -6.10 -0.44
N PHE A 104 -1.33 -6.45 -1.47
CA PHE A 104 -0.43 -5.51 -2.16
C PHE A 104 -1.18 -4.72 -3.23
N GLY A 105 -0.91 -3.43 -3.34
CA GLY A 105 -1.52 -2.56 -4.34
C GLY A 105 -0.79 -1.24 -4.52
N LEU A 106 -1.21 -0.46 -5.52
CA LEU A 106 -0.72 0.90 -5.72
C LEU A 106 -1.32 1.83 -4.67
N MET A 107 -0.51 2.71 -4.08
CA MET A 107 -0.96 3.64 -3.05
C MET A 107 -2.08 4.56 -3.53
N ARG A 108 -2.12 4.89 -4.82
CA ARG A 108 -3.22 5.66 -5.43
C ARG A 108 -4.58 4.97 -5.27
N ASP A 109 -4.59 3.65 -5.23
CA ASP A 109 -5.82 2.85 -5.09
C ASP A 109 -6.06 2.46 -3.62
N LEU A 110 -5.00 2.21 -2.84
CA LEU A 110 -5.12 1.83 -1.43
C LEU A 110 -5.62 2.98 -0.53
N VAL A 111 -5.25 4.23 -0.83
CA VAL A 111 -5.69 5.42 -0.06
C VAL A 111 -7.21 5.64 -0.17
N PRO A 112 -7.84 5.68 -1.36
CA PRO A 112 -9.29 5.82 -1.45
C PRO A 112 -10.04 4.60 -0.92
N VAL A 113 -9.49 3.37 -1.04
CA VAL A 113 -10.07 2.18 -0.41
C VAL A 113 -10.14 2.34 1.10
N ARG A 114 -9.05 2.77 1.75
CA ARG A 114 -9.04 3.05 3.20
C ARG A 114 -10.11 4.07 3.57
N ALA A 115 -10.19 5.19 2.85
CA ALA A 115 -11.17 6.24 3.12
C ALA A 115 -12.62 5.75 2.92
N ALA A 116 -12.88 4.90 1.94
CA ALA A 116 -14.20 4.30 1.70
C ALA A 116 -14.60 3.35 2.83
N VAL A 117 -13.67 2.51 3.31
CA VAL A 117 -13.91 1.60 4.44
C VAL A 117 -14.15 2.39 5.74
N GLU A 118 -13.35 3.41 6.01
CA GLU A 118 -13.51 4.26 7.21
C GLU A 118 -14.87 4.97 7.22
N LYS A 119 -15.32 5.49 6.06
CA LYS A 119 -16.67 6.07 5.91
C LYS A 119 -17.78 5.05 6.16
N ALA A 120 -17.64 3.82 5.68
CA ALA A 120 -18.63 2.76 5.91
C ALA A 120 -18.73 2.38 7.39
N ILE A 121 -17.59 2.28 8.09
CA ILE A 121 -17.54 2.02 9.53
C ILE A 121 -18.20 3.15 10.33
N MET A 122 -17.89 4.42 10.00
CA MET A 122 -18.49 5.57 10.68
C MET A 122 -20.00 5.67 10.46
N ALA A 123 -20.48 5.42 9.23
CA ALA A 123 -21.92 5.43 8.92
C ALA A 123 -22.70 4.37 9.71
N ARG A 124 -22.08 3.22 10.01
CA ARG A 124 -22.66 2.19 10.87
C ARG A 124 -22.66 2.62 12.34
N LYS A 125 -21.55 3.16 12.84
CA LYS A 125 -21.43 3.61 14.24
C LYS A 125 -22.42 4.73 14.58
N GLY A 126 -22.75 5.60 13.61
CA GLY A 126 -23.77 6.65 13.76
C GLY A 126 -25.23 6.18 13.67
N LYS A 127 -25.51 4.96 13.18
CA LYS A 127 -26.85 4.36 13.15
C LYS A 127 -27.20 3.54 14.39
N GLY A 128 -26.24 3.33 15.29
CA GLY A 128 -26.40 2.56 16.53
C GLY A 128 -26.46 3.40 17.80
N ALA A 129 -26.63 4.73 17.68
CA ALA A 129 -26.88 5.67 18.78
C ALA A 129 -28.27 6.28 18.61
#